data_AF-A0ABD1XXM1-F1
#
_entry.id   AF-A0ABD1XXM1-F1
#
_cell.length_a   1.000
_cell.length_b   1.000
_cell.length_c   1.000
_cell.angle_alpha   90.00
_cell.angle_beta   90.00
_cell.angle_gamma   90.00
#
_symmetry.space_group_name_H-M   'P 1'
#
loop_
_entity.id
_entity.type
_entity.pdbx_description
1 polymer ?
#
loop_
_entity_poly.entity_id
_entity_poly.type
_entity_poly.pdbx_seq_one_letter_code
_entity_poly.pdbx_strand_id
1 'polypeptide(L)'
;MGSQLGEISAQELSKYDGSNVDLPLLVAIRGKVYDVSSASDFYGPGKSYAVFAGKDASRALAKMSTKAEDLWAPLCESHKEPKIHSLT
;
A
#
# COMPACT_ATOMS: atom_id res chain seq x y z
N MET A 1 -0.94 18.41 -6.75
CA MET A 1 -2.35 18.15 -6.38
C MET A 1 -2.67 16.75 -6.87
N GLY A 2 -2.64 15.75 -5.98
CA GLY A 2 -2.91 14.35 -6.36
C GLY A 2 -4.40 14.11 -6.51
N SER A 3 -4.83 13.63 -7.68
CA SER A 3 -6.22 13.33 -7.99
C SER A 3 -6.68 12.10 -7.20
N GLN A 4 -7.82 12.17 -6.51
CA GLN A 4 -8.42 11.01 -5.84
C GLN A 4 -9.03 10.08 -6.90
N LEU A 5 -8.46 8.88 -7.06
CA LEU A 5 -8.90 7.87 -8.03
C LEU A 5 -9.88 6.88 -7.39
N GLY A 6 -11.11 7.32 -7.08
CA GLY A 6 -12.24 6.44 -6.73
C GLY A 6 -12.01 5.33 -5.67
N GLU A 7 -12.90 4.34 -5.66
CA GLU A 7 -12.75 3.09 -4.89
C GLU A 7 -12.11 2.03 -5.80
N ILE A 8 -10.82 1.75 -5.60
CA ILE A 8 -10.12 0.65 -6.27
C ILE A 8 -9.98 -0.53 -5.31
N SER A 9 -10.25 -1.75 -5.78
CA SER A 9 -10.01 -2.95 -4.97
C SER A 9 -8.52 -3.20 -4.79
N ALA A 10 -8.13 -3.79 -3.64
CA ALA A 10 -6.72 -4.10 -3.35
C ALA A 10 -6.06 -4.98 -4.44
N GLN A 11 -6.81 -5.90 -5.06
CA GLN A 11 -6.34 -6.71 -6.17
C GLN A 11 -6.03 -5.88 -7.42
N GLU A 12 -6.85 -4.89 -7.73
CA GLU A 12 -6.59 -3.99 -8.85
C GLU A 12 -5.44 -3.04 -8.52
N LEU A 13 -5.40 -2.50 -7.30
CA LEU A 13 -4.29 -1.65 -6.83
C LEU A 13 -2.94 -2.36 -7.00
N SER A 14 -2.87 -3.66 -6.70
CA SER A 14 -1.64 -4.45 -6.82
C SER A 14 -1.07 -4.52 -8.24
N LYS A 15 -1.82 -4.15 -9.28
CA LYS A 15 -1.32 -4.04 -10.66
C LYS A 15 -0.53 -2.75 -10.92
N TYR A 16 -0.68 -1.77 -10.03
CA TYR A 16 -0.10 -0.42 -10.11
C TYR A 16 1.08 -0.26 -9.14
N ASP A 17 1.87 -1.32 -8.94
CA ASP A 17 3.06 -1.34 -8.10
C ASP A 17 4.30 -0.73 -8.77
N GLY A 18 4.18 -0.35 -10.05
CA GLY A 18 5.29 0.15 -10.86
C GLY A 18 6.06 -0.94 -11.60
N SER A 19 5.61 -2.20 -11.56
CA SER A 19 6.14 -3.28 -12.41
C SER A 19 5.85 -3.06 -13.90
N ASN A 20 4.72 -2.43 -14.23
CA ASN A 20 4.39 -2.01 -15.59
C ASN A 20 4.71 -0.53 -15.78
N VAL A 21 5.58 -0.22 -16.74
CA VAL A 21 5.94 1.17 -17.08
C VAL A 21 4.80 1.93 -17.74
N ASP A 22 3.87 1.22 -18.39
CA ASP A 22 2.67 1.78 -19.01
C ASP A 22 1.56 2.11 -18.00
N LEU A 23 1.68 1.65 -16.74
CA LEU A 23 0.70 1.91 -15.70
C LEU A 23 1.22 2.98 -14.73
N PRO A 24 0.33 3.88 -14.24
CA PRO A 24 0.69 4.83 -13.20
C PRO A 24 0.98 4.11 -11.88
N LEU A 25 1.80 4.73 -11.01
CA LEU A 25 1.98 4.24 -9.66
C LEU A 25 0.86 4.72 -8.75
N LEU A 26 0.15 3.78 -8.13
CA LEU A 26 -0.94 4.08 -7.22
C LEU A 26 -0.62 3.57 -5.81
N VAL A 27 -1.04 4.32 -4.79
CA VAL A 27 -0.93 3.92 -3.38
C VAL A 27 -2.25 4.15 -2.66
N ALA A 28 -2.65 3.22 -1.79
CA ALA A 28 -3.82 3.39 -0.94
C ALA A 28 -3.41 3.87 0.45
N ILE A 29 -4.05 4.94 0.94
CA ILE A 29 -3.85 5.49 2.28
C ILE A 29 -5.22 5.81 2.87
N ARG A 30 -5.55 5.14 3.97
CA ARG A 30 -6.83 5.17 4.70
C ARG A 30 -8.03 4.94 3.77
N GLY A 31 -7.91 3.95 2.89
CA GLY A 31 -8.97 3.61 1.92
C GLY A 31 -9.13 4.63 0.78
N LYS A 32 -8.19 5.56 0.62
CA LYS A 32 -8.14 6.49 -0.52
C LYS A 32 -6.95 6.17 -1.41
N VAL A 33 -7.18 6.16 -2.72
CA VAL A 33 -6.13 5.90 -3.70
C VAL A 33 -5.56 7.22 -4.19
N TYR A 34 -4.23 7.31 -4.17
CA TYR A 34 -3.46 8.45 -4.64
C TYR A 34 -2.58 8.03 -5.80
N ASP A 35 -2.62 8.82 -6.87
CA ASP A 35 -1.62 8.75 -7.93
C ASP A 35 -0.30 9.35 -7.44
N VAL A 36 0.73 8.51 -7.40
CA VAL A 36 2.11 8.88 -7.07
C VAL A 36 3.03 8.67 -8.26
N SER A 37 2.48 8.63 -9.47
CA SER A 37 3.26 8.47 -10.71
C SER A 37 4.27 9.60 -10.89
N SER A 38 3.89 10.83 -10.52
CA SER A 38 4.81 11.99 -10.50
C SER A 38 5.96 11.86 -9.47
N ALA A 39 5.84 10.94 -8.51
CA ALA A 39 6.84 10.66 -7.48
C ALA A 39 7.48 9.28 -7.68
N SER A 40 7.60 8.84 -8.94
CA SER A 40 8.25 7.58 -9.32
C SER A 40 9.71 7.48 -8.84
N ASP A 41 10.41 8.59 -8.61
CA ASP A 41 11.73 8.59 -7.97
C ASP A 41 11.74 8.03 -6.53
N PHE A 42 10.59 8.05 -5.84
CA PHE A 42 10.43 7.56 -4.47
C PHE A 42 9.65 6.23 -4.42
N TYR A 43 8.58 6.13 -5.19
CA TYR A 43 7.66 4.98 -5.21
C TYR A 43 7.97 3.98 -6.34
N GLY A 44 8.87 4.32 -7.26
CA GLY A 44 9.25 3.47 -8.39
C GLY A 44 9.94 2.18 -7.97
N PRO A 45 9.99 1.17 -8.85
CA PRO A 45 10.62 -0.11 -8.57
C PRO A 45 12.08 0.07 -8.11
N GLY A 46 12.43 -0.55 -6.98
CA GLY A 46 13.76 -0.47 -6.39
C GLY A 46 14.05 0.76 -5.52
N LYS A 47 13.06 1.63 -5.29
CA LYS A 47 13.18 2.81 -4.43
C LYS A 47 12.71 2.54 -3.00
N SER A 48 13.01 3.47 -2.08
CA SER A 48 12.71 3.34 -0.65
C SER A 48 11.23 3.16 -0.33
N TYR A 49 10.33 3.75 -1.13
CA TYR A 49 8.89 3.67 -0.95
C TYR A 49 8.20 2.76 -1.99
N ALA A 50 8.97 2.00 -2.78
CA ALA A 50 8.44 1.04 -3.76
C ALA A 50 7.49 0.01 -3.13
N VAL A 51 7.76 -0.35 -1.88
CA VAL A 51 6.95 -1.33 -1.14
C VAL A 51 5.49 -0.89 -0.97
N PHE A 52 5.23 0.42 -0.95
CA PHE A 52 3.90 0.98 -0.77
C PHE A 52 3.12 1.07 -2.09
N ALA A 53 3.81 1.06 -3.23
CA ALA A 53 3.16 1.08 -4.53
C ALA A 53 2.31 -0.19 -4.69
N GLY A 54 1.10 -0.01 -5.20
CA GLY A 54 0.13 -1.08 -5.41
C GLY A 54 -0.49 -1.65 -4.14
N LYS A 55 -0.26 -1.06 -2.95
CA LYS A 55 -0.73 -1.59 -1.65
C LYS A 55 -1.32 -0.51 -0.75
N ASP A 56 -2.02 -0.94 0.29
CA ASP A 56 -2.50 -0.03 1.34
C ASP A 56 -1.39 0.19 2.38
N ALA A 57 -0.88 1.43 2.35
CA ALA A 57 0.16 1.95 3.21
C ALA A 57 -0.34 2.39 4.58
N SER A 58 -1.65 2.37 4.85
CA SER A 58 -2.25 2.92 6.07
C SER A 58 -1.65 2.32 7.33
N ARG A 59 -1.47 1.00 7.33
CA ARG A 59 -0.98 0.26 8.49
C ARG A 59 0.50 0.49 8.74
N ALA A 60 1.30 0.50 7.68
CA ALA A 60 2.72 0.79 7.74
C ALA A 60 2.99 2.24 8.17
N LEU A 61 2.22 3.21 7.64
CA LEU A 61 2.23 4.60 8.09
C LEU A 61 1.82 4.73 9.56
N ALA A 62 0.76 4.03 9.98
CA ALA A 62 0.31 4.03 11.38
C ALA A 62 1.36 3.43 12.33
N LYS A 63 2.16 2.47 11.86
CA LYS A 63 3.27 1.87 12.62
C LYS A 63 4.61 2.60 12.50
N MET A 64 4.68 3.67 11.71
CA MET A 64 5.94 4.33 11.34
C MET A 64 6.98 3.32 10.80
N SER A 65 6.51 2.33 10.05
CA SER A 65 7.31 1.24 9.49
C SER A 65 7.25 1.29 7.97
N THR A 66 8.37 1.01 7.31
CA THR A 66 8.46 0.88 5.84
C THR A 66 8.61 -0.58 5.41
N LYS A 67 8.25 -1.53 6.28
CA LYS A 67 8.34 -2.94 5.97
C LYS A 67 7.14 -3.39 5.15
N ALA A 68 7.38 -4.19 4.12
CA ALA A 68 6.34 -4.76 3.29
C ALA A 68 5.35 -5.64 4.10
N GLU A 69 5.82 -6.23 5.20
CA GLU A 69 5.04 -7.05 6.14
C GLU A 69 4.02 -6.24 6.96
N ASP A 70 4.28 -4.95 7.17
CA ASP A 70 3.38 -4.05 7.91
C ASP A 70 2.32 -3.41 7.01
N LEU A 71 2.41 -3.61 5.70
CA LEU A 71 1.37 -3.20 4.76
C LEU A 71 0.15 -4.10 4.93
N TRP A 72 -1.02 -3.58 4.57
CA TRP A 72 -2.18 -4.46 4.42
C TRP A 72 -1.85 -5.41 3.27
N ALA A 73 -1.57 -6.67 3.61
CA ALA A 73 -1.31 -7.70 2.61
C ALA A 73 -2.46 -7.73 1.59
N PRO A 74 -2.21 -8.13 0.33
CA PRO A 74 -3.32 -8.59 -0.51
C PRO A 74 -4.08 -9.63 0.33
N LEU A 75 -5.41 -9.56 0.34
CA LEU A 75 -6.32 -10.41 1.11
C LEU A 75 -6.18 -11.90 0.74
N CYS A 76 -5.01 -12.49 0.98
CA CYS A 76 -4.78 -13.92 0.99
C CYS A 76 -4.66 -14.28 2.47
N GLU A 77 -5.77 -14.79 2.99
CA GLU A 77 -6.00 -15.30 4.33
C GLU A 77 -4.73 -15.69 5.09
N SER A 78 -4.44 -14.95 6.17
CA SER A 78 -3.99 -15.46 7.46
C SER A 78 -3.28 -14.38 8.25
N HIS A 79 -4.02 -13.42 8.81
CA HIS A 79 -3.54 -12.71 9.99
C HIS A 79 -4.48 -13.02 11.15
N LYS A 80 -4.08 -14.07 11.90
CA LYS A 80 -4.52 -14.31 13.27
C LYS A 80 -4.44 -13.00 14.04
N GLU A 81 -5.57 -12.61 14.62
CA GLU A 81 -5.65 -11.54 15.60
C GLU A 81 -4.65 -11.79 16.73
N PRO A 82 -3.91 -10.77 17.22
CA PRO A 82 -3.24 -10.89 18.50
C PRO A 82 -4.33 -11.00 19.57
N LYS A 83 -4.54 -12.22 20.07
CA LYS A 83 -5.38 -12.45 21.24
C LYS A 83 -4.83 -11.61 22.38
N ILE A 84 -5.53 -10.51 22.71
CA ILE A 84 -5.32 -9.79 23.96
C ILE A 84 -5.74 -10.78 25.05
N HIS A 85 -4.76 -11.46 25.66
CA HIS A 85 -5.02 -12.20 26.88
C HIS A 85 -5.22 -11.15 27.96
N SER A 86 -6.49 -10.87 28.27
CA SER A 86 -6.84 -10.12 29.47
C SER A 86 -6.34 -10.93 30.67
N LEU A 87 -5.21 -10.49 31.25
CA LEU A 87 -4.79 -10.89 32.58
C LEU A 87 -5.52 -9.97 33.57
N THR A 88 -6.78 -10.27 33.86
CA THR A 88 -7.51 -9.84 35.07
C THR A 88 -8.64 -10.82 35.30
#